data_AF-A0A2I0W615-F1
#
_entry.id   AF-A0A2I0W615-F1
#
_cell.length_a   1.000
_cell.length_b   1.000
_cell.length_c   1.000
_cell.angle_alpha   90.00
_cell.angle_beta   90.00
_cell.angle_gamma   90.00
#
_symmetry.space_group_name_H-M   'P 1'
#
loop_
_entity.id
_entity.type
_entity.pdbx_description
1 polymer ?
#
loop_
_entity_poly.entity_id
_entity_poly.type
_entity_poly.pdbx_seq_one_letter_code
_entity_poly.pdbx_strand_id
1 'polypeptide(L)'
;MEAAGAGNEKAEDPRAGLLNGGREERLGIDEVLAKYAGEFGPWQARQFALVSLAWMLDAFHTMVTIFADREPEWRCVRPGGCGGQGICRLEPGSWEWAGGPGVSTVAEWGLICGQKYKIGLVQSAFFAGCMLGELF
;
A
#
# COMPACT_ATOMS: atom_id res chain seq x y z
N MET A 1 -50.66 -17.48 -44.59
CA MET A 1 -50.42 -16.08 -44.18
C MET A 1 -51.12 -15.91 -42.85
N GLU A 2 -50.48 -16.32 -41.76
CA GLU A 2 -49.56 -15.50 -40.93
C GLU A 2 -50.33 -14.43 -40.14
N ALA A 3 -50.11 -14.20 -38.84
CA ALA A 3 -49.26 -14.82 -37.85
C ALA A 3 -49.74 -14.37 -36.44
N ALA A 4 -49.40 -15.18 -35.43
CA ALA A 4 -49.17 -14.90 -34.01
C ALA A 4 -49.74 -13.62 -33.37
N GLY A 5 -50.53 -13.79 -32.30
CA GLY A 5 -50.89 -12.74 -31.35
C GLY A 5 -51.03 -13.31 -29.94
N ALA A 6 -49.94 -13.19 -29.19
CA ALA A 6 -49.63 -13.63 -27.83
C ALA A 6 -50.81 -13.85 -26.85
N GLY A 7 -50.76 -15.00 -26.15
CA GLY A 7 -51.51 -15.24 -24.93
C GLY A 7 -51.17 -14.20 -23.87
N ASN A 8 -52.19 -13.63 -23.25
CA ASN A 8 -52.05 -12.71 -22.13
C ASN A 8 -51.83 -13.52 -20.85
N GLU A 9 -50.61 -14.04 -20.68
CA GLU A 9 -50.11 -14.45 -19.38
C GLU A 9 -49.95 -13.17 -18.56
N LYS A 10 -50.89 -12.95 -17.63
CA LYS A 10 -50.66 -12.03 -16.52
C LYS A 10 -49.46 -12.59 -15.75
N ALA A 11 -48.28 -12.06 -16.04
CA ALA A 11 -47.14 -12.16 -15.14
C ALA A 11 -47.54 -11.42 -13.86
N GLU A 12 -48.06 -12.18 -12.90
CA GLU A 12 -48.25 -11.72 -11.55
C GLU A 12 -46.84 -11.43 -11.01
N ASP A 13 -46.49 -10.15 -10.91
CA ASP A 13 -45.21 -9.73 -10.35
C ASP A 13 -45.16 -10.21 -8.89
N PRO A 14 -44.28 -11.17 -8.55
CA PRO A 14 -44.19 -11.72 -7.20
C PRO A 14 -43.81 -10.66 -6.14
N ARG A 15 -43.36 -9.47 -6.58
CA ARG A 15 -43.04 -8.34 -5.72
C ARG A 15 -44.27 -7.53 -5.27
N ALA A 16 -45.43 -7.71 -5.90
CA ALA A 16 -46.63 -6.97 -5.52
C ALA A 16 -47.10 -7.29 -4.09
N GLY A 17 -46.86 -8.51 -3.60
CA GLY A 17 -47.13 -8.91 -2.21
C GLY A 17 -46.09 -8.44 -1.19
N LEU A 18 -44.88 -8.08 -1.64
CA LEU A 18 -43.79 -7.60 -0.78
C LEU A 18 -43.86 -6.10 -0.49
N LEU A 19 -44.67 -5.34 -1.24
CA LEU A 19 -44.84 -3.89 -1.05
C LEU A 19 -45.99 -3.52 -0.11
N ASN A 20 -46.69 -4.50 0.46
CA ASN A 20 -47.87 -4.27 1.33
C ASN A 20 -47.70 -4.84 2.74
N GLY A 21 -46.56 -4.52 3.38
CA GLY A 21 -46.25 -5.07 4.69
C GLY A 21 -45.03 -4.42 5.34
N GLY A 22 -45.03 -3.10 5.44
CA GLY A 22 -43.99 -2.34 6.13
C GLY A 22 -43.46 -1.23 5.24
N ARG A 23 -43.50 -0.02 5.77
CA ARG A 23 -42.73 1.13 5.31
C ARG A 23 -41.35 0.61 4.86
N GLU A 24 -40.99 0.71 3.58
CA GLU A 24 -39.56 0.78 3.23
C GLU A 24 -39.07 2.07 3.89
N GLU A 25 -38.72 1.97 5.16
CA GLU A 25 -38.09 3.03 5.91
C GLU A 25 -36.76 3.22 5.18
N ARG A 26 -36.69 4.25 4.34
CA ARG A 26 -35.42 4.75 3.81
C ARG A 26 -34.66 5.33 5.00
N LEU A 27 -34.15 4.43 5.83
CA LEU A 27 -33.24 4.76 6.91
C LEU A 27 -31.98 5.28 6.24
N GLY A 28 -31.61 6.52 6.55
CA GLY A 28 -30.32 7.05 6.15
C GLY A 28 -29.21 6.15 6.68
N ILE A 29 -28.09 6.07 5.98
CA ILE A 29 -26.93 5.25 6.41
C ILE A 29 -26.56 5.61 7.86
N ASP A 30 -26.62 6.90 8.22
CA ASP A 30 -26.34 7.38 9.58
C ASP A 30 -27.35 6.84 10.61
N GLU A 31 -28.62 6.69 10.25
CA GLU A 31 -29.67 6.18 11.15
C GLU A 31 -29.59 4.66 11.32
N VAL A 32 -29.24 3.93 10.25
CA VAL A 32 -28.91 2.50 10.33
C VAL A 32 -27.67 2.29 11.19
N LEU A 33 -26.62 3.09 11.02
CA LEU A 33 -25.40 2.99 11.82
C LEU A 33 -25.67 3.30 13.29
N ALA A 34 -26.40 4.37 13.60
CA ALA A 34 -26.77 4.70 14.98
C ALA A 34 -27.60 3.59 15.65
N LYS A 35 -28.53 2.97 14.90
CA LYS A 35 -29.45 1.95 15.41
C LYS A 35 -28.81 0.57 15.58
N TYR A 36 -27.91 0.17 14.67
CA TYR A 36 -27.31 -1.18 14.66
C TYR A 36 -25.86 -1.23 15.13
N ALA A 37 -25.05 -0.21 14.84
CA ALA A 37 -23.64 -0.14 15.24
C ALA A 37 -23.43 0.62 16.56
N GLY A 38 -24.39 1.46 16.97
CA GLY A 38 -24.28 2.33 18.14
C GLY A 38 -23.40 3.56 17.88
N GLU A 39 -23.33 4.47 18.85
CA GLU A 39 -22.40 5.61 18.77
C GLU A 39 -20.95 5.14 18.87
N PHE A 40 -20.06 5.74 18.07
CA PHE A 40 -18.64 5.41 18.04
C PHE A 40 -18.03 5.57 19.44
N GLY A 41 -17.79 4.45 20.12
CA GLY A 41 -17.29 4.48 21.49
C GLY A 41 -15.83 4.97 21.54
N PRO A 42 -15.37 5.51 22.68
CA PRO A 42 -13.97 5.95 22.83
C PRO A 42 -12.96 4.82 22.61
N TRP A 43 -13.34 3.58 22.91
CA TRP A 43 -12.53 2.39 22.62
C TRP A 43 -12.39 2.13 21.11
N GLN A 44 -13.51 2.22 20.37
CA GLN A 44 -13.51 2.05 18.91
C GLN A 44 -12.75 3.18 18.22
N ALA A 45 -12.90 4.41 18.69
CA ALA A 45 -12.14 5.55 18.20
C ALA A 45 -10.63 5.34 18.39
N ARG A 46 -10.21 4.80 19.55
CA ARG A 46 -8.80 4.48 19.82
C ARG A 46 -8.27 3.41 18.86
N GLN A 47 -9.02 2.34 18.65
CA GLN A 47 -8.64 1.27 17.72
C GLN A 47 -8.56 1.79 16.27
N PHE A 48 -9.57 2.56 15.85
CA PHE A 48 -9.56 3.21 14.55
C PHE A 48 -8.34 4.12 14.37
N ALA A 49 -7.99 4.91 15.38
CA ALA A 49 -6.80 5.75 15.36
C ALA A 49 -5.49 4.94 15.28
N LEU A 50 -5.37 3.85 16.05
CA LEU A 50 -4.20 2.96 16.02
C LEU A 50 -4.03 2.29 14.66
N VAL A 51 -5.11 1.75 14.08
CA VAL A 51 -5.09 1.16 12.75
C VAL A 51 -4.74 2.22 11.70
N SER A 52 -5.36 3.39 11.75
CA SER A 52 -5.04 4.49 10.82
C SER A 52 -3.57 4.92 10.92
N LEU A 53 -3.02 4.97 12.14
CA LEU A 53 -1.61 5.29 12.37
C LEU A 53 -0.68 4.21 11.80
N ALA A 54 -1.01 2.94 11.97
CA ALA A 54 -0.25 1.83 11.41
C ALA A 54 -0.20 1.92 9.87
N TRP A 55 -1.34 2.18 9.23
CA TRP A 55 -1.41 2.38 7.78
C TRP A 55 -0.61 3.59 7.30
N MET A 56 -0.64 4.71 8.03
CA MET A 56 0.20 5.86 7.71
C MET A 56 1.68 5.53 7.81
N LEU A 57 2.10 4.83 8.87
CA LEU A 57 3.49 4.44 9.08
C LEU A 57 3.97 3.49 7.96
N ASP A 58 3.15 2.52 7.57
CA ASP A 58 3.44 1.63 6.44
C ASP A 58 3.64 2.39 5.13
N ALA A 59 2.77 3.37 4.85
CA ALA A 59 2.90 4.22 3.67
C ALA A 59 4.19 5.05 3.67
N PHE A 60 4.55 5.66 4.80
CA PHE A 60 5.81 6.41 4.92
C PHE A 60 7.04 5.51 4.80
N HIS A 61 7.01 4.33 5.41
CA HIS A 61 8.09 3.35 5.33
C HIS A 61 8.32 2.86 3.89
N THR A 62 7.24 2.59 3.16
CA THR A 62 7.29 2.20 1.74
C THR A 62 7.81 3.34 0.87
N MET A 63 7.35 4.58 1.10
CA MET A 63 7.82 5.76 0.39
C MET A 63 9.34 5.94 0.54
N VAL A 64 9.85 5.89 1.78
CA VAL A 64 11.28 6.05 2.06
C VAL A 64 12.08 4.96 1.36
N THR A 65 11.68 3.69 1.49
CA THR A 65 12.36 2.57 0.81
C THR A 65 12.44 2.78 -0.70
N ILE A 66 11.34 3.18 -1.35
CA ILE A 66 11.31 3.33 -2.82
C ILE A 66 12.18 4.50 -3.31
N PHE A 67 12.07 5.66 -2.66
CA PHE A 67 12.72 6.88 -3.15
C PHE A 67 14.15 7.03 -2.67
N ALA A 68 14.45 6.60 -1.45
CA ALA A 68 15.77 6.73 -0.86
C ALA A 68 16.74 5.62 -1.31
N ASP A 69 16.23 4.47 -1.76
CA ASP A 69 17.08 3.34 -2.21
C ASP A 69 17.32 3.31 -3.72
N ARG A 70 16.93 4.38 -4.45
CA ARG A 70 17.26 4.46 -5.87
C ARG A 70 18.77 4.47 -6.05
N GLU A 71 19.29 3.51 -6.80
CA GLU A 71 20.70 3.50 -7.23
C GLU A 71 20.93 4.70 -8.17
N PRO A 72 21.75 5.69 -7.75
CA PRO A 72 22.05 6.82 -8.61
C PRO A 72 23.01 6.40 -9.72
N GLU A 73 23.04 7.18 -10.78
CA GLU A 73 24.06 7.03 -11.81
C GLU A 73 25.45 7.27 -11.19
N TRP A 74 26.45 6.55 -11.67
CA TRP A 74 27.82 6.63 -11.19
C TRP A 74 28.75 6.96 -12.35
N ARG A 75 29.87 7.61 -12.03
CA ARG A 75 30.89 7.99 -13.00
C ARG A 75 32.28 7.72 -12.45
N CYS A 76 33.23 7.61 -13.36
CA CYS A 76 34.64 7.43 -13.01
C CYS A 76 35.28 8.76 -12.72
N VAL A 77 36.06 8.82 -11.63
CA VAL A 77 36.80 10.03 -11.27
C VAL A 77 37.90 10.32 -12.30
N ARG A 78 38.48 9.27 -12.89
CA ARG A 78 39.50 9.38 -13.97
C ARG A 78 39.04 8.74 -15.27
N PRO A 79 39.28 9.39 -16.43
CA PRO A 79 39.09 8.78 -17.74
C PRO A 79 39.97 7.51 -17.87
N GLY A 80 39.35 6.36 -18.15
CA GLY A 80 40.05 5.07 -18.25
C GLY A 80 40.38 4.39 -16.91
N GLY A 81 40.03 5.01 -15.77
CA GLY A 81 40.30 4.46 -14.43
C GLY A 81 39.36 3.34 -14.00
N CYS A 82 38.14 3.30 -14.53
CA CYS A 82 37.24 2.16 -14.34
C CYS A 82 37.35 1.24 -15.56
N GLY A 83 38.16 0.20 -15.46
CA GLY A 83 38.36 -0.74 -16.57
C GLY A 83 37.14 -1.62 -16.80
N GLY A 84 36.03 -1.10 -17.34
CA GLY A 84 34.85 -1.85 -17.81
C GLY A 84 34.14 -2.77 -16.81
N GLN A 85 34.64 -2.86 -15.56
CA GLN A 85 34.08 -3.69 -14.51
C GLN A 85 32.97 -2.93 -13.79
N GLY A 86 31.98 -3.67 -13.28
CA GLY A 86 30.92 -3.08 -12.47
C GLY A 86 31.47 -2.49 -11.16
N ILE A 87 30.72 -1.54 -10.60
CA ILE A 87 30.99 -0.82 -9.34
C ILE A 87 31.58 -1.70 -8.21
N CYS A 88 31.10 -2.93 -8.09
CA CYS A 88 31.46 -3.85 -7.01
C CYS A 88 32.90 -4.40 -7.05
N ARG A 89 33.58 -4.26 -8.19
CA ARG A 89 34.97 -4.72 -8.37
C ARG A 89 35.96 -3.58 -8.52
N LEU A 90 35.46 -2.33 -8.48
CA LEU A 90 36.27 -1.14 -8.59
C LEU A 90 36.86 -0.78 -7.22
N GLU A 91 38.07 -0.22 -7.24
CA GLU A 91 38.74 0.22 -6.02
C GLU A 91 37.99 1.41 -5.41
N PRO A 92 37.75 1.44 -4.08
CA PRO A 92 37.07 2.55 -3.43
C PRO A 92 37.80 3.88 -3.71
N GLY A 93 37.09 4.83 -4.32
CA GLY A 93 37.66 6.14 -4.72
C GLY A 93 38.06 6.26 -6.19
N SER A 94 37.98 5.19 -6.98
CA SER A 94 38.15 5.28 -8.45
C SER A 94 36.89 5.79 -9.17
N TRP A 95 35.75 5.76 -8.49
CA TRP A 95 34.43 6.11 -8.99
C TRP A 95 33.68 6.96 -7.96
N GLU A 96 32.74 7.78 -8.44
CA GLU A 96 31.89 8.65 -7.62
C GLU A 96 30.44 8.62 -8.12
N TRP A 97 29.50 8.86 -7.21
CA TRP A 97 28.09 9.03 -7.56
C TRP A 97 27.91 10.34 -8.33
N ALA A 98 27.16 10.32 -9.44
CA ALA A 98 26.99 11.49 -10.31
C ALA A 98 26.38 12.71 -9.59
N GLY A 99 25.59 12.47 -8.56
CA GLY A 99 24.98 13.49 -7.70
C GLY A 99 25.62 13.65 -6.31
N GLY A 100 26.72 12.95 -6.02
CA GLY A 100 27.35 12.94 -4.70
C GLY A 100 26.66 12.01 -3.67
N PRO A 101 27.18 11.97 -2.42
CA PRO A 101 26.75 10.99 -1.42
C PRO A 101 25.36 11.25 -0.82
N GLY A 102 24.86 12.50 -0.85
CA GLY A 102 23.56 12.86 -0.24
C GLY A 102 22.34 12.68 -1.14
N VAL A 103 22.52 12.15 -2.36
CA VAL A 103 21.41 12.03 -3.34
C VAL A 103 20.53 10.81 -3.07
N SER A 104 21.07 9.77 -2.45
CA SER A 104 20.28 8.63 -2.02
C SER A 104 20.92 7.96 -0.80
N THR A 105 20.11 7.28 0.01
CA THR A 105 20.60 6.52 1.18
C THR A 105 21.55 5.40 0.74
N VAL A 106 21.35 4.85 -0.46
CA VAL A 106 22.29 3.91 -1.07
C VAL A 106 23.65 4.54 -1.34
N ALA A 107 23.69 5.79 -1.81
CA ALA A 107 24.92 6.52 -2.05
C ALA A 107 25.64 6.92 -0.76
N GLU A 108 24.88 7.30 0.26
CA GLU A 108 25.40 7.72 1.57
C GLU A 108 26.01 6.55 2.37
N TRP A 109 25.30 5.41 2.41
CA TRP A 109 25.69 4.25 3.23
C TRP A 109 26.39 3.14 2.45
N GLY A 110 26.53 3.28 1.13
CA GLY A 110 27.18 2.28 0.28
C GLY A 110 26.43 0.95 0.23
N LEU A 111 25.09 0.98 0.15
CA LEU A 111 24.20 -0.21 0.16
C LEU A 111 24.19 -0.97 -1.18
N ILE A 112 25.34 -1.05 -1.83
CA ILE A 112 25.55 -1.73 -3.11
C ILE A 112 26.20 -3.10 -2.92
N CYS A 113 26.19 -3.90 -3.98
CA CYS A 113 26.92 -5.17 -4.03
C CYS A 113 26.51 -6.12 -2.88
N GLY A 114 27.48 -6.60 -2.10
CA GLY A 114 27.23 -7.48 -0.95
C GLY A 114 26.53 -6.82 0.23
N GLN A 115 26.19 -5.52 0.18
CA GLN A 115 25.50 -4.81 1.26
C GLN A 115 24.01 -4.56 0.98
N LYS A 116 23.51 -4.91 -0.22
CA LYS A 116 22.10 -4.78 -0.60
C LYS A 116 21.13 -5.52 0.33
N TYR A 117 21.58 -6.60 0.96
CA TYR A 117 20.76 -7.40 1.88
C TYR A 117 20.30 -6.61 3.12
N LYS A 118 21.00 -5.53 3.50
CA LYS A 118 20.63 -4.70 4.64
C LYS A 118 19.27 -4.05 4.48
N ILE A 119 18.92 -3.64 3.25
CA ILE A 119 17.60 -3.10 2.92
C ILE A 119 16.52 -4.17 3.17
N GLY A 120 16.74 -5.37 2.62
CA GLY A 120 15.83 -6.50 2.82
C GLY A 120 15.71 -6.93 4.29
N LEU A 121 16.79 -6.81 5.07
CA LEU A 121 16.79 -7.12 6.51
C LEU A 121 15.89 -6.16 7.29
N VAL A 122 16.02 -4.86 7.05
CA VAL A 122 15.19 -3.83 7.72
C VAL A 122 13.73 -4.02 7.35
N GLN A 123 13.43 -4.28 6.08
CA GLN A 123 12.06 -4.55 5.63
C GLN A 123 11.47 -5.83 6.25
N SER A 124 12.29 -6.88 6.41
CA SER A 124 11.86 -8.11 7.10
C SER A 124 11.58 -7.87 8.57
N ALA A 125 12.42 -7.08 9.24
CA ALA A 125 12.23 -6.70 10.65
C ALA A 125 10.95 -5.87 10.85
N PHE A 126 10.62 -4.99 9.90
CA PHE A 126 9.37 -4.22 9.90
C PHE A 126 8.15 -5.15 9.86
N PHE A 127 8.08 -6.07 8.89
CA PHE A 127 6.96 -7.02 8.80
C PHE A 127 6.88 -7.95 10.01
N ALA A 128 8.01 -8.40 10.54
CA ALA A 128 8.04 -9.18 11.78
C ALA A 128 7.48 -8.37 12.97
N GLY A 129 7.80 -7.08 13.05
CA GLY A 129 7.24 -6.17 14.05
C GLY A 129 5.72 -6.02 13.92
N CYS A 130 5.18 -5.90 12.70
CA CYS A 130 3.74 -5.86 12.47
C CYS A 130 3.04 -7.14 12.96
N MET A 131 3.59 -8.33 12.66
CA MET A 131 3.02 -9.59 13.13
C MET A 131 3.05 -9.74 14.66
N LEU A 132 4.10 -9.25 15.32
CA LEU A 132 4.17 -9.23 16.79
C LEU A 132 3.17 -8.25 17.39
N GLY A 133 2.86 -7.15 16.69
CA GLY A 133 1.84 -6.19 17.11
C GLY A 133 0.42 -6.77 17.10
N GLU A 134 0.12 -7.72 16.21
CA GLU A 134 -1.18 -8.42 16.17
C GLU A 134 -1.34 -9.48 17.27
N LEU A 135 -0.26 -9.83 17.97
CA LEU A 135 -0.27 -10.83 19.04
C LEU A 135 -0.72 -10.25 20.40
N PHE A 136 -0.78 -8.93 20.55
CA PHE A 136 -1.11 -8.22 21.79
C PHE A 136 -2.29 -7.26 21.62
#